data_AF-A0A2C9UW69-F1
#
_entry.id   AF-A0A2C9UW69-F1
#
_cell.length_a   1.000
_cell.length_b   1.000
_cell.length_c   1.000
_cell.angle_alpha   90.00
_cell.angle_beta   90.00
_cell.angle_gamma   90.00
#
_symmetry.space_group_name_H-M   'P 1'
#
loop_
_entity.id
_entity.type
_entity.pdbx_description
1 polymer ?
#
loop_
_entity_poly.entity_id
_entity_poly.type
_entity_poly.pdbx_seq_one_letter_code
_entity_poly.pdbx_strand_id
1 'polypeptide(L)'
;MEGQPHPYVPRDLKLPDYVPVVLSQSTIVGVYAISSFVVVSLVWILSGKEYSKGDSRYAARDAGIVAVEGLTAVLEGPASILAVYAIAMGKSYSYILQLAISLGQLYGTAVYFITSFLDGDNYSSSPYYYYAYYVGANASWVVIPLLICIRCWKKICSAFQVQGQKKTKSR
;
A
#
# COMPACT_ATOMS: atom_id res chain seq x y z
N MET A 1 -18.38 -48.88 -13.11
CA MET A 1 -18.69 -47.80 -12.15
C MET A 1 -18.63 -46.51 -12.95
N GLU A 2 -19.78 -45.92 -13.28
CA GLU A 2 -19.83 -44.63 -13.99
C GLU A 2 -19.36 -43.53 -13.02
N GLY A 3 -18.41 -42.70 -13.46
CA GLY A 3 -17.90 -41.57 -12.67
C GLY A 3 -18.95 -40.48 -12.52
N GLN A 4 -18.91 -39.72 -11.43
CA GLN A 4 -19.85 -38.62 -11.22
C GLN A 4 -19.69 -37.52 -12.28
N PRO A 5 -20.80 -36.85 -12.69
CA PRO A 5 -20.73 -35.76 -13.66
C PRO A 5 -19.98 -34.55 -13.08
N HIS A 6 -19.08 -33.97 -13.88
CA HIS A 6 -18.27 -32.82 -13.49
C HIS A 6 -18.41 -31.65 -14.49
N PRO A 7 -18.14 -30.40 -14.05
CA PRO A 7 -18.28 -29.22 -14.91
C PRO A 7 -17.10 -28.99 -15.88
N TYR A 8 -16.00 -29.74 -15.72
CA TYR A 8 -14.79 -29.57 -16.53
C TYR A 8 -14.93 -30.13 -17.96
N VAL A 9 -14.14 -29.58 -18.88
CA VAL A 9 -14.09 -30.00 -20.30
C VAL A 9 -12.78 -30.79 -20.53
N PRO A 10 -12.80 -31.93 -21.23
CA PRO A 10 -13.95 -32.52 -21.94
C PRO A 10 -14.89 -33.30 -21.00
N ARG A 11 -16.20 -33.30 -21.31
CA ARG A 11 -17.26 -33.79 -20.41
C ARG A 11 -17.27 -35.31 -20.19
N ASP A 12 -16.60 -36.04 -21.06
CA ASP A 12 -16.42 -37.50 -21.03
C ASP A 12 -15.19 -37.93 -20.22
N LEU A 13 -14.42 -36.97 -19.67
CA LEU A 13 -13.32 -37.25 -18.77
C LEU A 13 -13.83 -37.98 -17.52
N LYS A 14 -13.14 -39.05 -17.12
CA LYS A 14 -13.49 -39.82 -15.92
C LYS A 14 -12.66 -39.34 -14.75
N LEU A 15 -13.31 -38.70 -13.78
CA LEU A 15 -12.70 -38.27 -12.53
C LEU A 15 -13.22 -39.14 -11.38
N PRO A 16 -12.53 -40.26 -11.06
CA PRO A 16 -13.03 -41.24 -10.07
C PRO A 16 -13.19 -40.66 -8.66
N ASP A 17 -12.38 -39.66 -8.31
CA ASP A 17 -12.38 -39.00 -7.00
C ASP A 17 -12.97 -37.59 -7.03
N TYR A 18 -13.80 -37.27 -8.04
CA TYR A 18 -14.42 -35.95 -8.13
C TYR A 18 -15.44 -35.74 -7.00
N VAL A 19 -15.24 -34.68 -6.23
CA VAL A 19 -16.16 -34.21 -5.19
C VAL A 19 -16.67 -32.82 -5.59
N PRO A 20 -17.98 -32.64 -5.80
CA PRO A 20 -18.51 -31.33 -6.18
C PRO A 20 -18.40 -30.33 -5.02
N VAL A 21 -18.15 -29.07 -5.36
CA VAL A 21 -18.20 -27.98 -4.38
C VAL A 21 -19.65 -27.85 -3.88
N VAL A 22 -19.84 -28.16 -2.60
CA VAL A 22 -21.17 -28.13 -1.94
C VAL A 22 -21.59 -26.74 -1.48
N LEU A 23 -20.65 -25.80 -1.38
CA LEU A 23 -20.90 -24.44 -0.92
C LEU A 23 -21.17 -23.50 -2.10
N SER A 24 -22.08 -22.55 -1.91
CA SER A 24 -22.28 -21.48 -2.88
C SER A 24 -21.04 -20.58 -2.96
N GLN A 25 -20.77 -20.01 -4.15
CA GLN A 25 -19.65 -19.08 -4.35
C GLN A 25 -19.70 -17.89 -3.38
N SER A 26 -20.88 -17.36 -3.08
CA SER A 26 -21.05 -16.26 -2.12
C SER A 26 -20.71 -16.67 -0.69
N THR A 27 -21.03 -17.90 -0.28
CA THR A 27 -20.61 -18.43 1.02
C THR A 27 -19.09 -18.54 1.12
N ILE A 28 -18.43 -19.08 0.09
CA ILE A 28 -16.97 -19.22 0.05
C ILE A 28 -16.29 -17.85 0.14
N VAL A 29 -16.71 -16.92 -0.71
CA VAL A 29 -16.16 -15.55 -0.74
C VAL A 29 -16.47 -14.81 0.56
N GLY A 30 -17.68 -14.95 1.10
CA GLY A 30 -18.08 -14.31 2.35
C GLY A 30 -17.24 -14.77 3.55
N VAL A 31 -17.07 -16.09 3.71
CA VAL A 31 -16.23 -16.66 4.78
C VAL A 31 -14.77 -16.23 4.61
N TYR A 32 -14.23 -16.28 3.39
CA TYR A 32 -12.86 -15.83 3.10
C TYR A 32 -12.67 -14.34 3.40
N ALA A 33 -13.60 -13.49 2.98
CA ALA A 33 -13.53 -12.04 3.19
C ALA A 33 -13.61 -11.68 4.69
N ILE A 34 -14.54 -12.28 5.42
CA ILE A 34 -14.69 -12.04 6.88
C ILE A 34 -13.45 -12.53 7.63
N SER A 35 -12.99 -13.75 7.36
CA SER A 35 -11.79 -14.28 8.01
C SER A 35 -10.54 -13.45 7.69
N SER A 36 -10.37 -13.03 6.44
CA SER A 36 -9.29 -12.13 6.03
C SER A 36 -9.37 -10.78 6.74
N PHE A 37 -10.56 -10.17 6.82
CA PHE A 37 -10.77 -8.91 7.52
C PHE A 37 -10.44 -9.02 9.01
N VAL A 38 -10.86 -10.11 9.66
CA VAL A 38 -10.55 -10.37 11.07
C VAL A 38 -9.05 -10.55 11.28
N VAL A 39 -8.39 -11.37 10.46
CA VAL A 39 -6.93 -11.60 10.55
C VAL A 39 -6.17 -10.30 10.34
N VAL A 40 -6.49 -9.53 9.30
CA VAL A 40 -5.86 -8.24 9.03
C VAL A 40 -6.08 -7.27 10.18
N SER A 41 -7.30 -7.19 10.72
CA SER A 41 -7.61 -6.31 11.86
C SER A 41 -6.85 -6.71 13.12
N LEU A 42 -6.75 -8.01 13.42
CA LEU A 42 -5.99 -8.51 14.56
C LEU A 42 -4.50 -8.26 14.40
N VAL A 43 -3.93 -8.56 13.23
CA VAL A 43 -2.52 -8.28 12.94
C VAL A 43 -2.25 -6.79 13.07
N TRP A 44 -3.12 -5.94 12.53
CA TRP A 44 -3.01 -4.48 12.64
C TRP A 44 -3.04 -4.00 14.09
N ILE A 45 -4.01 -4.46 14.89
CA ILE A 45 -4.13 -4.08 16.31
C ILE A 45 -2.92 -4.57 17.11
N LEU A 46 -2.51 -5.83 16.94
CA LEU A 46 -1.39 -6.40 17.68
C LEU A 46 -0.06 -5.76 17.27
N SER A 47 0.16 -5.55 15.97
CA SER A 47 1.35 -4.89 15.46
C SER A 47 1.40 -3.42 15.87
N GLY A 48 0.25 -2.72 15.88
CA GLY A 48 0.15 -1.35 16.36
C GLY A 48 0.50 -1.21 17.85
N LYS A 49 0.08 -2.18 18.69
CA LYS A 49 0.48 -2.23 20.10
C LYS A 49 1.98 -2.47 20.28
N GLU A 50 2.59 -3.33 19.47
CA GLU A 50 4.03 -3.56 19.52
C GLU A 50 4.81 -2.35 19.01
N TYR A 51 4.36 -1.75 17.91
CA TYR A 51 4.96 -0.55 17.35
C TYR A 51 4.87 0.64 18.30
N SER A 52 3.82 0.73 19.12
CA SER A 52 3.69 1.76 20.15
C SER A 52 4.80 1.75 21.20
N LYS A 53 5.62 0.69 21.28
CA LYS A 53 6.84 0.67 22.10
C LYS A 53 8.00 1.45 21.46
N GLY A 54 8.00 1.56 20.13
CA GLY A 54 8.88 2.41 19.34
C GLY A 54 8.45 3.88 19.39
N ASP A 55 7.14 4.12 19.34
CA ASP A 55 6.55 5.46 19.39
C ASP A 55 5.21 5.45 20.14
N SER A 56 5.22 5.91 21.40
CA SER A 56 4.05 5.90 22.27
C SER A 56 2.92 6.84 21.82
N ARG A 57 3.16 7.73 20.85
CA ARG A 57 2.12 8.62 20.30
C ARG A 57 0.98 7.84 19.64
N TYR A 58 1.26 6.65 19.09
CA TYR A 58 0.23 5.75 18.56
C TYR A 58 -0.71 5.23 19.67
N ALA A 59 -0.16 4.85 20.83
CA ALA A 59 -0.97 4.44 21.98
C ALA A 59 -1.74 5.60 22.59
N ALA A 60 -1.13 6.79 22.63
CA ALA A 60 -1.76 8.01 23.14
C ALA A 60 -2.78 8.63 22.18
N ARG A 61 -2.85 8.16 20.93
CA ARG A 61 -3.66 8.76 19.86
C ARG A 61 -3.38 10.24 19.69
N ASP A 62 -2.10 10.57 19.64
CA ASP A 62 -1.64 11.94 19.42
C ASP A 62 -2.32 12.55 18.18
N ALA A 63 -2.74 13.81 18.29
CA ALA A 63 -3.53 14.46 17.24
C ALA A 63 -2.76 14.57 15.92
N GLY A 64 -1.44 14.80 15.97
CA GLY A 64 -0.58 14.87 14.80
C GLY A 64 -0.50 13.52 14.09
N ILE A 65 -0.30 12.45 14.85
CA ILE A 65 -0.29 11.08 14.31
C ILE A 65 -1.64 10.71 13.71
N VAL A 66 -2.74 10.93 14.43
CA VAL A 66 -4.09 10.61 13.94
C VAL A 66 -4.42 11.37 12.67
N ALA A 67 -4.02 12.64 12.56
CA ALA A 67 -4.24 13.45 11.37
C ALA A 67 -3.44 12.93 10.16
N VAL A 68 -2.14 12.67 10.34
CA VAL A 68 -1.28 12.16 9.26
C VAL A 68 -1.76 10.80 8.77
N GLU A 69 -1.96 9.86 9.69
CA GLU A 69 -2.43 8.51 9.37
C GLU A 69 -3.83 8.52 8.72
N GLY A 70 -4.73 9.38 9.20
CA GLY A 70 -6.06 9.54 8.63
C GLY A 70 -6.03 10.03 7.18
N LEU A 71 -5.19 11.03 6.88
CA LEU A 71 -5.01 11.52 5.51
C LEU A 71 -4.36 10.46 4.62
N THR A 72 -3.33 9.77 5.09
CA THR A 72 -2.68 8.68 4.35
C THR A 72 -3.68 7.55 4.04
N ALA A 73 -4.49 7.14 5.01
CA ALA A 73 -5.48 6.08 4.82
C ALA A 73 -6.59 6.47 3.83
N VAL A 74 -7.13 7.69 3.93
CA VAL A 74 -8.31 8.11 3.16
C VAL A 74 -7.95 8.64 1.77
N LEU A 75 -6.79 9.26 1.60
CA LEU A 75 -6.37 9.85 0.33
C LEU A 75 -5.33 8.99 -0.38
N GLU A 76 -4.21 8.71 0.29
CA GLU A 76 -3.06 8.07 -0.36
C GLU A 76 -3.28 6.58 -0.58
N GLY A 77 -4.01 5.90 0.30
CA GLY A 77 -4.41 4.50 0.13
C GLY A 77 -5.19 4.28 -1.17
N PRO A 78 -6.35 4.93 -1.37
CA PRO A 78 -7.10 4.87 -2.62
C PRO A 78 -6.31 5.34 -3.85
N ALA A 79 -5.52 6.42 -3.72
CA ALA A 79 -4.67 6.92 -4.80
C ALA A 79 -3.61 5.88 -5.21
N SER A 80 -3.07 5.12 -4.26
CA SER A 80 -2.09 4.05 -4.53
C SER A 80 -2.70 2.89 -5.30
N ILE A 81 -3.94 2.51 -5.00
CA ILE A 81 -4.69 1.51 -5.79
C ILE A 81 -4.89 2.03 -7.23
N LEU A 82 -5.27 3.31 -7.37
CA LEU A 82 -5.40 3.94 -8.69
C LEU A 82 -4.06 3.99 -9.43
N ALA A 83 -2.94 4.19 -8.74
CA ALA A 83 -1.62 4.17 -9.33
C ALA A 83 -1.26 2.79 -9.88
N VAL A 84 -1.57 1.71 -9.16
CA VAL A 84 -1.38 0.33 -9.63
C VAL A 84 -2.22 0.07 -10.89
N TYR A 85 -3.50 0.46 -10.88
CA TYR A 85 -4.35 0.38 -12.06
C TYR A 85 -3.78 1.17 -13.24
N ALA A 86 -3.34 2.41 -13.01
CA ALA A 86 -2.80 3.27 -14.05
C ALA A 86 -1.52 2.70 -14.67
N ILE A 87 -0.67 2.06 -13.87
CA ILE A 87 0.52 1.35 -14.34
C ILE A 87 0.13 0.14 -15.18
N ALA A 88 -0.75 -0.72 -14.65
CA ALA A 88 -1.19 -1.95 -15.33
C ALA A 88 -1.86 -1.66 -16.68
N MET A 89 -2.62 -0.58 -16.77
CA MET A 89 -3.35 -0.18 -17.98
C MET A 89 -2.56 0.81 -18.86
N GLY A 90 -1.30 1.09 -18.56
CA GLY A 90 -0.44 1.97 -19.37
C GLY A 90 -0.96 3.40 -19.50
N LYS A 91 -1.63 3.93 -18.48
CA LYS A 91 -2.23 5.28 -18.52
C LYS A 91 -1.15 6.36 -18.46
N SER A 92 -1.33 7.44 -19.22
CA SER A 92 -0.37 8.56 -19.32
C SER A 92 -0.14 9.29 -18.00
N TYR A 93 -1.14 9.32 -17.12
CA TYR A 93 -1.06 9.96 -15.80
C TYR A 93 -0.38 9.09 -14.72
N SER A 94 0.03 7.86 -15.04
CA SER A 94 0.61 6.93 -14.06
C SER A 94 1.84 7.49 -13.33
N TYR A 95 2.74 8.18 -14.04
CA TYR A 95 3.93 8.81 -13.43
C TYR A 95 3.59 10.06 -12.61
N ILE A 96 2.57 10.83 -13.03
CA ILE A 96 2.10 12.01 -12.28
C ILE A 96 1.49 11.56 -10.95
N LEU A 97 0.68 10.50 -10.98
CA LEU A 97 0.04 9.96 -9.80
C LEU A 97 1.05 9.36 -8.81
N GLN A 98 2.02 8.58 -9.30
CA GLN A 98 3.13 8.09 -8.48
C GLN A 98 3.91 9.23 -7.80
N LEU A 99 4.19 10.31 -8.55
CA LEU A 99 4.90 11.48 -8.02
C LEU A 99 4.10 12.19 -6.93
N ALA A 100 2.81 12.43 -7.16
CA ALA A 100 1.93 13.10 -6.19
C ALA A 100 1.83 12.30 -4.88
N ILE A 101 1.61 10.99 -4.96
CA ILE A 101 1.53 10.10 -3.79
C ILE A 101 2.88 10.09 -3.04
N SER A 102 3.99 9.98 -3.77
CA SER A 102 5.32 9.91 -3.16
C SER A 102 5.69 11.22 -2.45
N LEU A 103 5.30 12.37 -2.99
CA LEU A 103 5.47 13.66 -2.31
C LEU A 103 4.62 13.77 -1.05
N GLY A 104 3.39 13.25 -1.08
CA GLY A 104 2.51 13.17 0.10
C GLY A 104 3.13 12.33 1.22
N GLN A 105 3.62 11.13 0.88
CA GLN A 105 4.34 10.24 1.81
C GLN A 105 5.58 10.91 2.42
N LEU A 106 6.40 11.58 1.60
CA LEU A 106 7.58 12.32 2.08
C LEU A 106 7.18 13.46 3.02
N TYR A 107 6.13 14.21 2.69
CA TYR A 107 5.64 15.29 3.52
C TYR A 107 5.08 14.78 4.85
N GLY A 108 4.22 13.75 4.83
CA GLY A 108 3.67 13.12 6.02
C GLY A 108 4.76 12.56 6.93
N THR A 109 5.76 11.89 6.35
CA THR A 109 6.91 11.36 7.09
C THR A 109 7.79 12.47 7.66
N ALA A 110 7.97 13.58 6.94
CA ALA A 110 8.69 14.74 7.48
C ALA A 110 7.95 15.35 8.67
N VAL A 111 6.63 15.55 8.56
CA VAL A 111 5.79 16.03 9.67
C VAL A 111 5.90 15.07 10.87
N TYR A 112 5.83 13.76 10.63
CA TYR A 112 5.95 12.72 11.66
C TYR A 112 7.23 12.82 12.51
N PHE A 113 8.38 12.99 11.85
CA PHE A 113 9.69 13.13 12.53
C PHE A 113 9.86 14.51 13.17
N ILE A 114 9.45 15.57 12.47
CA ILE A 114 9.58 16.95 12.96
C ILE A 114 8.77 17.14 14.24
N THR A 115 7.52 16.68 14.29
CA THR A 115 6.70 16.80 15.51
C THR A 115 7.33 16.03 16.67
N SER A 116 7.88 14.84 16.44
CA SER A 116 8.58 14.07 17.47
C SER A 116 9.76 14.85 18.04
N PHE A 117 10.58 15.40 17.14
CA PHE A 117 11.77 16.15 17.50
C PHE A 117 11.43 17.42 18.28
N LEU A 118 10.39 18.15 17.86
CA LEU A 118 9.93 19.37 18.54
C LEU A 118 9.37 19.09 19.93
N ASP A 119 8.73 17.94 20.12
CA ASP A 119 8.21 17.49 21.42
C ASP A 119 9.28 16.80 22.30
N GLY A 120 10.55 16.80 21.85
CA GLY A 120 11.70 16.33 22.63
C GLY A 120 12.07 14.86 22.43
N ASP A 121 11.42 14.15 21.51
CA ASP A 121 11.78 12.81 21.03
C ASP A 121 11.90 11.71 22.11
N ASN A 122 11.03 11.78 23.13
CA ASN A 122 11.05 10.87 24.29
C ASN A 122 9.90 9.82 24.25
N TYR A 123 9.55 9.33 23.06
CA TYR A 123 8.39 8.45 22.86
C TYR A 123 8.71 6.96 22.84
N SER A 124 10.00 6.60 22.78
CA SER A 124 10.42 5.21 22.69
C SER A 124 10.70 4.62 24.06
N SER A 125 10.30 3.36 24.26
CA SER A 125 10.52 2.62 25.50
C SER A 125 11.98 2.18 25.70
N SER A 126 12.77 2.06 24.63
CA SER A 126 14.19 1.72 24.71
C SER A 126 14.93 2.11 23.41
N PRO A 127 16.27 2.22 23.43
CA PRO A 127 17.06 2.47 22.22
C PRO A 127 16.83 1.44 21.12
N TYR A 128 16.60 0.17 21.47
CA TYR A 128 16.28 -0.87 20.49
C TYR A 128 15.00 -0.55 19.71
N TYR A 129 13.92 -0.25 20.43
CA TYR A 129 12.63 0.10 19.81
C TYR A 129 12.74 1.41 19.02
N TYR A 130 13.53 2.37 19.48
CA TYR A 130 13.78 3.61 18.74
C TYR A 130 14.44 3.33 17.39
N TYR A 131 15.59 2.64 17.36
CA TYR A 131 16.30 2.45 16.09
C TYR A 131 15.64 1.43 15.17
N ALA A 132 15.14 0.31 15.69
CA ALA A 132 14.57 -0.74 14.85
C ALA A 132 13.16 -0.38 14.35
N TYR A 133 12.30 0.19 15.20
CA TYR A 133 10.91 0.47 14.86
C TYR A 133 10.75 1.91 14.40
N TYR A 134 11.11 2.88 15.24
CA TYR A 134 10.88 4.28 14.94
C TYR A 134 11.74 4.79 13.77
N VAL A 135 13.05 4.55 13.77
CA VAL A 135 13.91 4.96 12.64
C VAL A 135 13.85 3.94 11.51
N GLY A 136 14.08 2.66 11.83
CA GLY A 136 14.25 1.60 10.85
C GLY A 136 13.01 1.35 10.00
N ALA A 137 11.84 1.18 10.63
CA ALA A 137 10.61 0.95 9.88
C ALA A 137 10.26 2.18 9.03
N ASN A 138 10.26 3.39 9.60
CA ASN A 138 9.91 4.60 8.83
C ASN A 138 10.91 4.98 7.74
N ALA A 139 12.15 4.47 7.77
CA ALA A 139 13.15 4.78 6.74
C ALA A 139 12.66 4.43 5.32
N SER A 140 11.89 3.35 5.13
CA SER A 140 11.36 3.04 3.79
C SER A 140 10.33 4.03 3.28
N TRP A 141 9.60 4.72 4.18
CA TRP A 141 8.65 5.78 3.84
C TRP A 141 9.36 7.08 3.42
N VAL A 142 10.67 7.17 3.64
CA VAL A 142 11.52 8.22 3.07
C VAL A 142 12.19 7.73 1.78
N VAL A 143 12.89 6.61 1.84
CA VAL A 143 13.78 6.16 0.76
C VAL A 143 13.00 5.76 -0.49
N ILE A 144 11.95 4.96 -0.34
CA ILE A 144 11.19 4.43 -1.50
C ILE A 144 10.47 5.58 -2.22
N PRO A 145 9.69 6.44 -1.55
CA PRO A 145 9.05 7.59 -2.20
C PRO A 145 10.05 8.54 -2.87
N LEU A 146 11.22 8.78 -2.26
CA LEU A 146 12.25 9.63 -2.87
C LEU A 146 12.76 9.05 -4.21
N LEU A 147 13.04 7.75 -4.25
CA LEU A 147 13.46 7.08 -5.49
C LEU A 147 12.38 7.13 -6.56
N ILE A 148 11.11 6.96 -6.18
CA ILE A 148 9.95 7.06 -7.09
C ILE A 148 9.83 8.50 -7.61
N CYS A 149 9.96 9.51 -6.76
CA CYS A 149 9.96 10.92 -7.16
C CYS A 149 11.01 11.21 -8.23
N ILE A 150 12.26 10.81 -7.97
CA ILE A 150 13.39 10.99 -8.92
C ILE A 150 13.08 10.30 -10.25
N ARG A 151 12.57 9.06 -10.21
CA ARG A 151 12.24 8.29 -11.43
C ARG A 151 11.13 8.96 -12.23
N CYS A 152 10.03 9.32 -11.58
CA CYS A 152 8.86 9.92 -12.22
C CYS A 152 9.21 11.29 -12.80
N TRP A 153 9.94 12.12 -12.05
CA TRP A 153 10.42 13.42 -12.52
C TRP A 153 11.20 13.30 -13.83
N LYS A 154 12.20 12.41 -13.87
CA LYS A 154 13.01 12.17 -15.08
C LYS A 154 12.15 11.73 -16.27
N LYS A 155 11.19 10.83 -16.06
CA LYS A 155 10.29 10.33 -17.11
C LYS A 155 9.36 11.41 -17.64
N ILE A 156 8.79 12.22 -16.75
CA ILE A 156 7.92 13.34 -17.12
C ILE A 156 8.70 14.37 -17.95
N CYS A 157 9.87 14.82 -17.47
CA CYS A 157 10.71 15.77 -18.21
C CYS A 157 11.11 15.23 -19.59
N SER A 158 11.50 13.95 -19.68
CA SER A 158 11.85 13.32 -20.96
C SER A 158 10.68 13.31 -21.95
N ALA A 159 9.46 13.08 -21.48
CA ALA A 159 8.27 13.09 -22.33
C ALA A 159 8.02 14.49 -22.94
N PHE A 160 8.17 15.55 -22.15
CA PHE A 160 8.03 16.93 -22.64
C PHE A 160 9.12 17.33 -23.63
N GLN A 161 10.36 16.88 -23.44
CA GLN A 161 11.46 17.13 -24.40
C GLN A 161 11.16 16.52 -25.77
N VAL A 162 10.69 15.26 -25.81
CA VAL A 162 10.31 14.59 -27.06
C VAL A 162 9.14 15.30 -27.75
N GLN A 163 8.15 15.77 -26.99
CA GLN A 163 7.03 16.53 -27.53
C GLN A 163 7.48 17.87 -28.15
N GLY A 164 8.40 18.59 -27.50
CA GLY A 164 8.99 19.82 -28.02
C GLY A 164 9.72 19.61 -29.34
N GLN A 165 10.55 18.56 -29.43
CA GLN A 165 11.28 18.21 -30.65
C GLN A 165 10.36 17.86 -31.83
N LYS A 166 9.24 17.18 -31.57
CA LYS A 166 8.25 16.87 -32.62
C LYS A 166 7.60 18.12 -33.20
N LYS A 167 7.29 19.14 -32.38
CA LYS A 167 6.73 20.41 -32.86
C LYS A 167 7.72 21.19 -33.73
N THR A 168 9.01 21.16 -33.41
CA THR A 168 10.04 21.83 -34.22
C THR A 168 10.25 21.17 -35.58
N LYS A 169 10.08 19.84 -35.70
CA LYS A 169 10.24 19.12 -36.97
C LYS A 169 9.03 19.21 -37.91
N SER A 170 7.85 19.58 -37.41
CA SER A 170 6.62 19.70 -38.22
C SER A 170 6.33 21.13 -38.68
N ARG A 171 7.19 22.09 -38.33
CA ARG A 171 7.11 23.50 -38.71
C ARG A 171 8.25 23.82 -39.67
#